data_AF-A0A1F3KGK2-F1
#
_entry.id   AF-A0A1F3KGK2-F1
#
_cell.length_a   1.000
_cell.length_b   1.000
_cell.length_c   1.000
_cell.angle_alpha   90.00
_cell.angle_beta   90.00
_cell.angle_gamma   90.00
#
_symmetry.space_group_name_H-M   'P 1'
#
loop_
_entity.id
_entity.type
_entity.pdbx_description
1 polymer ?
#
loop_
_entity_poly.entity_id
_entity_poly.type
_entity_poly.pdbx_seq_one_letter_code
_entity_poly.pdbx_strand_id
1 'polypeptide(L)'
;MIDRKYTFQNVNNSSYRYSLFKGNLFPEKYIGDNEAEVEWNADSTNSSKVFVHTQSYKVFQKESMLFLWGRRGTGKTAIIRMLDYEIKQKKNKLYLFSTVIRPEKFFYDLTTIYRDPMFSNFYKEELSISFVKIWQWVIISSALVEVDRNYSLPDADIPDQIKTVKKYLAKHKLGHSSGLFFNGTGVYNALLEQLKGEFKRIQRTNQSPAFFVSNVLSRLTSDDFRTATEALCSFLHISKSKILVMIDSNELYNLKDEVSAALVSSLMKEILDFYEKKSSGIIVKAAFPSEMYPYFPMENIGKINDKIHFIHWRFKDIVNLIAKRYYNLLIEKDYRLNGLFNLNDFENFTKSKEFLEQYFPETVITFSGIKFPTFPFIIRHTQKKPRQIITILNTILSLANENDISFTCITKECITEGSNIRLKELTDEAFSIYDSIYNDATSLIKKAFTDMKNLIKIKDVHERLSKCKSHLTSFDRDDAIRLFFECGLIGIVMKEEQYFTTKHIIQSLFEYQVKDILVEQFDHLYAIHPMFYQPLNIQVDMESLVYPMPVAEEFEEDGLLCLYKDTNSNG
;
A
#
# COMPACT_ATOMS: atom_id res chain seq x y z
N MET A 1 10.28 33.40 16.95
CA MET A 1 9.12 33.53 16.03
C MET A 1 8.67 34.97 16.09
N ILE A 2 8.62 35.65 14.95
CA ILE A 2 8.08 37.01 14.84
C ILE A 2 6.57 36.91 15.12
N ASP A 3 6.01 37.82 15.93
CA ASP A 3 4.56 37.91 16.20
C ASP A 3 3.81 38.25 14.91
N ARG A 4 3.52 37.22 14.11
CA ARG A 4 2.81 37.35 12.85
C ARG A 4 1.30 37.32 13.10
N LYS A 5 0.57 38.24 12.48
CA LYS A 5 -0.90 38.22 12.47
C LYS A 5 -1.38 37.27 11.38
N TYR A 6 -1.85 36.09 11.79
CA TYR A 6 -2.46 35.12 10.89
C TYR A 6 -3.90 35.51 10.53
N THR A 7 -4.27 35.38 9.25
CA THR A 7 -5.64 35.67 8.77
C THR A 7 -6.28 34.38 8.26
N PHE A 8 -7.19 33.82 9.04
CA PHE A 8 -7.80 32.52 8.75
C PHE A 8 -9.14 32.63 8.02
N GLN A 9 -9.37 31.74 7.05
CA GLN A 9 -10.66 31.57 6.38
C GLN A 9 -11.07 30.09 6.33
N ASN A 10 -12.36 29.82 6.51
CA ASN A 10 -12.91 28.47 6.33
C ASN A 10 -12.97 28.12 4.83
N VAL A 11 -12.43 26.97 4.46
CA VAL A 11 -12.43 26.49 3.07
C VAL A 11 -13.85 26.41 2.51
N ASN A 12 -14.81 25.90 3.29
CA ASN A 12 -16.20 25.71 2.84
C ASN A 12 -17.05 27.00 2.83
N ASN A 13 -16.65 28.05 3.57
CA ASN A 13 -17.40 29.32 3.60
C ASN A 13 -16.89 30.34 2.57
N SER A 14 -15.74 30.07 1.97
CA SER A 14 -15.27 30.91 0.87
C SER A 14 -16.25 30.79 -0.29
N SER A 15 -16.46 31.89 -1.01
CA SER A 15 -17.23 31.88 -2.26
C SER A 15 -16.49 31.17 -3.40
N TYR A 16 -15.78 30.07 -3.11
CA TYR A 16 -15.18 29.17 -4.11
C TYR A 16 -16.32 28.56 -4.91
N ARG A 17 -16.77 29.33 -5.90
CA ARG A 17 -17.69 28.85 -6.91
C ARG A 17 -16.87 28.01 -7.85
N TYR A 18 -17.04 26.70 -7.73
CA TYR A 18 -16.69 25.79 -8.81
C TYR A 18 -17.32 26.32 -10.10
N SER A 19 -16.47 26.69 -11.05
CA SER A 19 -16.83 27.24 -12.36
C SER A 19 -17.14 26.13 -13.37
N LEU A 20 -16.46 24.99 -13.24
CA LEU A 20 -16.63 23.82 -14.11
C LEU A 20 -17.52 22.77 -13.47
N PHE A 21 -17.35 22.51 -12.17
CA PHE A 21 -18.07 21.44 -11.51
C PHE A 21 -19.50 21.84 -11.13
N LYS A 22 -20.49 21.18 -11.76
CA LYS A 22 -21.92 21.47 -11.63
C LYS A 22 -22.68 20.50 -10.70
N GLY A 23 -22.00 19.59 -10.00
CA GLY A 23 -22.64 18.71 -9.00
C GLY A 23 -22.21 17.25 -9.06
N ASN A 24 -22.84 16.40 -9.86
CA ASN A 24 -22.51 14.97 -9.85
C ASN A 24 -21.47 14.64 -10.93
N LEU A 25 -20.20 14.48 -10.53
CA LEU A 25 -19.13 13.98 -11.39
C LEU A 25 -18.85 12.51 -11.04
N PHE A 26 -18.94 11.61 -12.02
CA PHE A 26 -18.57 10.20 -11.89
C PHE A 26 -17.26 9.96 -12.64
N PRO A 27 -16.10 9.91 -11.95
CA PRO A 27 -14.81 9.80 -12.62
C PRO A 27 -14.71 8.53 -13.46
N GLU A 28 -14.40 8.70 -14.74
CA GLU A 28 -13.97 7.64 -15.64
C GLU A 28 -12.51 7.26 -15.35
N LYS A 29 -12.16 6.00 -15.63
CA LYS A 29 -10.84 5.43 -15.35
C LYS A 29 -9.83 5.72 -16.48
N TYR A 30 -9.69 6.98 -16.89
CA TYR A 30 -8.87 7.37 -18.04
C TYR A 30 -7.40 6.95 -17.96
N ILE A 31 -6.78 7.09 -16.79
CA ILE A 31 -5.37 6.72 -16.60
C ILE A 31 -5.20 5.42 -15.82
N GLY A 32 -6.23 4.55 -15.85
CA GLY A 32 -6.26 3.26 -15.19
C GLY A 32 -7.10 3.21 -13.92
N ASP A 33 -7.15 2.02 -13.32
CA ASP A 33 -7.91 1.73 -12.10
C ASP A 33 -7.13 2.19 -10.85
N ASN A 34 -7.86 2.57 -9.80
CA ASN A 34 -7.26 2.91 -8.50
C ASN A 34 -6.98 1.64 -7.66
N GLU A 35 -7.52 0.49 -8.08
CA GLU A 35 -7.22 -0.84 -7.55
C GLU A 35 -6.33 -1.66 -8.50
N ALA A 36 -5.06 -1.82 -8.11
CA ALA A 36 -4.09 -2.58 -8.89
C ALA A 36 -4.54 -4.02 -9.17
N GLU A 37 -5.28 -4.66 -8.27
CA GLU A 37 -5.77 -6.01 -8.55
C GLU A 37 -6.74 -6.06 -9.73
N VAL A 38 -7.68 -5.13 -9.78
CA VAL A 38 -8.65 -5.01 -10.88
C VAL A 38 -7.92 -4.71 -12.19
N GLU A 39 -6.99 -3.75 -12.16
CA GLU A 39 -6.19 -3.35 -13.33
C GLU A 39 -5.39 -4.53 -13.92
N TRP A 40 -4.64 -5.23 -13.06
CA TRP A 40 -3.76 -6.33 -13.49
C TRP A 40 -4.52 -7.60 -13.90
N ASN A 41 -5.68 -7.85 -13.31
CA ASN A 41 -6.55 -8.97 -13.73
C ASN A 41 -7.23 -8.67 -15.07
N ALA A 42 -7.52 -7.40 -15.38
CA ALA A 42 -8.11 -6.98 -16.65
C ALA A 42 -7.09 -7.08 -17.80
N ASP A 43 -5.91 -6.47 -17.64
CA ASP A 43 -4.84 -6.53 -18.64
C ASP A 43 -3.45 -6.41 -17.99
N SER A 44 -2.84 -7.55 -17.68
CA SER A 44 -1.48 -7.61 -17.14
C SER A 44 -0.41 -7.07 -18.10
N THR A 45 -0.64 -7.14 -19.42
CA THR A 45 0.32 -6.65 -20.41
C THR A 45 0.31 -5.13 -20.42
N ASN A 46 -0.86 -4.49 -20.50
CA ASN A 46 -0.97 -3.04 -20.42
C ASN A 46 -0.51 -2.52 -19.05
N SER A 47 -0.93 -3.17 -17.96
CA SER A 47 -0.49 -2.83 -16.60
C SER A 47 1.04 -2.83 -16.46
N SER A 48 1.72 -3.81 -17.07
CA SER A 48 3.18 -3.88 -17.07
C SER A 48 3.85 -2.74 -17.86
N LYS A 49 3.19 -2.23 -18.92
CA LYS A 49 3.71 -1.11 -19.73
C LYS A 49 3.65 0.19 -18.96
N VAL A 50 2.58 0.43 -18.19
CA VAL A 50 2.37 1.67 -17.43
C VAL A 50 2.92 1.63 -16.00
N PHE A 51 3.47 0.48 -15.56
CA PHE A 51 4.15 0.34 -14.27
C PHE A 51 5.45 1.15 -14.24
N VAL A 52 5.74 1.84 -13.13
CA VAL A 52 6.99 2.61 -12.93
C VAL A 52 7.96 1.81 -12.07
N HIS A 53 9.19 1.62 -12.55
CA HIS A 53 10.23 0.82 -11.89
C HIS A 53 10.93 1.61 -10.77
N THR A 54 10.18 1.88 -9.70
CA THR A 54 10.66 2.60 -8.51
C THR A 54 11.85 1.92 -7.83
N GLN A 55 12.57 2.66 -6.99
CA GLN A 55 13.64 2.08 -6.17
C GLN A 55 13.10 0.95 -5.27
N SER A 56 11.87 1.10 -4.76
CA SER A 56 11.23 0.06 -3.95
C SER A 56 11.02 -1.25 -4.72
N TYR A 57 10.65 -1.16 -6.00
CA TYR A 57 10.56 -2.33 -6.87
C TYR A 57 11.94 -3.01 -7.03
N LYS A 58 12.97 -2.23 -7.37
CA LYS A 58 14.34 -2.74 -7.55
C LYS A 58 14.91 -3.40 -6.30
N VAL A 59 14.65 -2.82 -5.12
CA VAL A 59 15.06 -3.40 -3.83
C VAL A 59 14.30 -4.69 -3.58
N PHE A 60 12.98 -4.71 -3.80
CA PHE A 60 12.16 -5.90 -3.59
C PHE A 60 12.50 -7.08 -4.52
N GLN A 61 13.15 -6.84 -5.67
CA GLN A 61 13.65 -7.93 -6.52
C GLN A 61 14.79 -8.73 -5.86
N LYS A 62 15.58 -8.11 -4.96
CA LYS A 62 16.73 -8.74 -4.30
C LYS A 62 16.29 -9.90 -3.41
N GLU A 63 17.01 -11.02 -3.44
CA GLU A 63 16.68 -12.20 -2.64
C GLU A 63 16.65 -11.95 -1.13
N SER A 64 17.52 -11.07 -0.62
CA SER A 64 17.58 -10.71 0.80
C SER A 64 16.40 -9.87 1.30
N MET A 65 15.60 -9.29 0.41
CA MET A 65 14.49 -8.43 0.78
C MET A 65 13.21 -9.26 0.85
N LEU A 66 12.82 -9.62 2.08
CA LEU A 66 11.71 -10.56 2.32
C LEU A 66 10.39 -9.85 2.59
N PHE A 67 10.44 -8.70 3.24
CA PHE A 67 9.26 -8.00 3.72
C PHE A 67 9.13 -6.63 3.07
N LEU A 68 7.99 -6.40 2.41
CA LEU A 68 7.65 -5.14 1.77
C LEU A 68 6.56 -4.44 2.57
N TRP A 69 6.87 -3.32 3.20
CA TRP A 69 5.93 -2.57 4.01
C TRP A 69 5.46 -1.34 3.26
N GLY A 70 4.17 -1.06 3.29
CA GLY A 70 3.67 0.18 2.71
C GLY A 70 2.21 0.41 3.03
N ARG A 71 1.82 1.67 3.12
CA ARG A 71 0.44 2.05 3.42
C ARG A 71 -0.56 1.47 2.43
N ARG A 72 -1.84 1.39 2.80
CA ARG A 72 -2.88 1.04 1.81
C ARG A 72 -2.82 2.04 0.64
N GLY A 73 -2.85 1.52 -0.59
CA GLY A 73 -2.76 2.34 -1.80
C GLY A 73 -1.34 2.75 -2.26
N THR A 74 -0.27 2.30 -1.59
CA THR A 74 1.13 2.58 -2.03
C THR A 74 1.66 1.68 -3.15
N GLY A 75 0.86 0.75 -3.67
CA GLY A 75 1.26 -0.10 -4.79
C GLY A 75 1.95 -1.42 -4.43
N LYS A 76 1.78 -1.94 -3.20
CA LYS A 76 2.25 -3.28 -2.78
C LYS A 76 1.86 -4.37 -3.79
N THR A 77 0.55 -4.50 -4.07
CA THR A 77 0.02 -5.43 -5.06
C THR A 77 0.61 -5.20 -6.45
N ALA A 78 0.76 -3.95 -6.90
CA ALA A 78 1.35 -3.66 -8.20
C ALA A 78 2.82 -4.12 -8.29
N ILE A 79 3.62 -3.94 -7.23
CA ILE A 79 5.00 -4.44 -7.15
C ILE A 79 5.05 -5.97 -7.23
N ILE A 80 4.19 -6.66 -6.46
CA ILE A 80 4.09 -8.13 -6.48
C ILE A 80 3.68 -8.63 -7.87
N ARG A 81 2.67 -8.00 -8.48
CA ARG A 81 2.16 -8.38 -9.81
C ARG A 81 3.18 -8.12 -10.91
N MET A 82 3.92 -7.02 -10.86
CA MET A 82 4.99 -6.75 -11.82
C MET A 82 6.10 -7.80 -11.72
N LEU A 83 6.51 -8.15 -10.49
CA LEU A 83 7.54 -9.18 -10.29
C LEU A 83 7.08 -10.55 -10.80
N ASP A 84 5.84 -10.95 -10.48
CA ASP A 84 5.22 -12.18 -10.99
C ASP A 84 5.16 -12.19 -12.53
N TYR A 85 4.76 -11.07 -13.13
CA TYR A 85 4.72 -10.90 -14.58
C TYR A 85 6.11 -11.04 -15.20
N GLU A 86 7.14 -10.38 -14.66
CA GLU A 86 8.51 -10.48 -15.19
C GLU A 86 9.10 -11.88 -15.07
N ILE A 87 8.78 -12.63 -14.00
CA ILE A 87 9.20 -14.03 -13.85
C ILE A 87 8.51 -14.92 -14.89
N LYS A 88 7.19 -14.79 -15.05
CA LYS A 88 6.41 -15.55 -16.05
C LYS A 88 6.83 -15.25 -17.49
N GLN A 89 7.24 -14.02 -17.77
CA GLN A 89 7.80 -13.61 -19.07
C GLN A 89 9.30 -13.93 -19.23
N LYS A 90 9.91 -14.65 -18.27
CA LYS A 90 11.34 -15.01 -18.26
C LYS A 90 12.30 -13.81 -18.33
N LYS A 91 11.83 -12.61 -17.93
CA LYS A 91 12.65 -11.39 -17.82
C LYS A 91 13.47 -11.39 -16.53
N ASN A 92 12.94 -11.99 -15.47
CA ASN A 92 13.66 -12.21 -14.23
C ASN A 92 14.38 -13.57 -14.26
N LYS A 93 15.72 -13.57 -14.21
CA LYS A 93 16.55 -14.79 -14.28
C LYS A 93 16.79 -15.45 -12.91
N LEU A 94 16.41 -14.81 -11.81
CA LEU A 94 16.65 -15.31 -10.45
C LEU A 94 15.68 -16.42 -10.07
N TYR A 95 14.45 -16.35 -10.58
CA TYR A 95 13.38 -17.29 -10.25
C TYR A 95 12.90 -17.99 -11.52
N LEU A 96 12.72 -19.30 -11.44
CA LEU A 96 12.15 -20.11 -12.52
C LEU A 96 10.62 -20.01 -12.53
N PHE A 97 10.01 -19.97 -11.34
CA PHE A 97 8.56 -19.90 -11.15
C PHE A 97 8.19 -18.88 -10.09
N SER A 98 6.95 -18.40 -10.14
CA SER A 98 6.38 -17.54 -9.11
C SER A 98 4.90 -17.84 -8.88
N THR A 99 4.48 -17.72 -7.62
CA THR A 99 3.06 -17.79 -7.25
C THR A 99 2.71 -16.70 -6.24
N VAL A 100 1.50 -16.17 -6.35
CA VAL A 100 1.00 -15.10 -5.48
C VAL A 100 -0.14 -15.64 -4.63
N ILE A 101 0.06 -15.58 -3.33
CA ILE A 101 -0.87 -15.90 -2.27
C ILE A 101 -1.61 -14.63 -1.86
N ARG A 102 -2.95 -14.69 -1.83
CA ARG A 102 -3.83 -13.68 -1.23
C ARG A 102 -4.54 -14.31 -0.04
N PRO A 103 -4.05 -14.09 1.20
CA PRO A 103 -4.54 -14.83 2.35
C PRO A 103 -5.79 -14.23 2.97
N GLU A 104 -6.42 -13.19 2.38
CA GLU A 104 -7.50 -12.40 3.01
C GLU A 104 -8.61 -13.27 3.65
N LYS A 105 -9.37 -13.96 2.78
CA LYS A 105 -10.41 -14.90 3.23
C LYS A 105 -9.86 -16.02 4.11
N PHE A 106 -8.64 -16.47 3.83
CA PHE A 106 -8.00 -17.53 4.60
C PHE A 106 -7.71 -17.11 6.04
N PHE A 107 -7.20 -15.89 6.22
CA PHE A 107 -6.90 -15.30 7.52
C PHE A 107 -8.18 -15.08 8.32
N TYR A 108 -9.21 -14.51 7.69
CA TYR A 108 -10.52 -14.34 8.32
C TYR A 108 -11.12 -15.68 8.79
N ASP A 109 -11.15 -16.69 7.92
CA ASP A 109 -11.70 -18.01 8.26
C ASP A 109 -10.86 -18.70 9.35
N LEU A 110 -9.54 -18.58 9.29
CA LEU A 110 -8.64 -19.21 10.26
C LEU A 110 -8.75 -18.55 11.64
N THR A 111 -8.74 -17.22 11.70
CA THR A 111 -8.96 -16.50 12.97
C THR A 111 -10.35 -16.77 13.54
N THR A 112 -11.38 -16.91 12.70
CA THR A 112 -12.73 -17.31 13.16
C THR A 112 -12.72 -18.69 13.81
N ILE A 113 -12.03 -19.67 13.23
CA ILE A 113 -11.90 -21.02 13.83
C ILE A 113 -11.19 -20.94 15.18
N TYR A 114 -10.05 -20.24 15.25
CA TYR A 114 -9.21 -20.20 16.46
C TYR A 114 -9.70 -19.23 17.55
N ARG A 115 -10.66 -18.35 17.24
CA ARG A 115 -11.38 -17.53 18.24
C ARG A 115 -12.55 -18.27 18.89
N ASP A 116 -12.87 -19.48 18.45
CA ASP A 116 -13.91 -20.27 19.10
C ASP A 116 -13.57 -20.47 20.59
N PRO A 117 -14.56 -20.39 21.51
CA PRO A 117 -14.32 -20.54 22.94
C PRO A 117 -13.57 -21.81 23.33
N MET A 118 -13.62 -22.87 22.51
CA MET A 118 -12.85 -24.09 22.78
C MET A 118 -11.33 -23.84 22.81
N PHE A 119 -10.83 -22.82 22.11
CA PHE A 119 -9.41 -22.44 22.10
C PHE A 119 -9.04 -21.35 23.11
N SER A 120 -9.98 -20.91 23.95
CA SER A 120 -9.74 -19.82 24.92
C SER A 120 -8.61 -20.10 25.92
N ASN A 121 -8.29 -21.37 26.17
CA ASN A 121 -7.20 -21.79 27.06
C ASN A 121 -5.85 -22.00 26.36
N PHE A 122 -5.78 -21.82 25.03
CA PHE A 122 -4.52 -22.00 24.31
C PHE A 122 -3.59 -20.85 24.60
N TYR A 123 -2.37 -21.18 25.02
CA TYR A 123 -1.32 -20.18 25.15
C TYR A 123 -0.89 -19.71 23.76
N LYS A 124 -0.41 -18.47 23.68
CA LYS A 124 0.09 -17.85 22.44
C LYS A 124 1.14 -18.73 21.74
N GLU A 125 1.97 -19.42 22.51
CA GLU A 125 3.01 -20.34 22.03
C GLU A 125 2.41 -21.55 21.30
N GLU A 126 1.34 -22.14 21.83
CA GLU A 126 0.67 -23.30 21.23
C GLU A 126 -0.02 -22.93 19.91
N LEU A 127 -0.68 -21.77 19.88
CA LEU A 127 -1.24 -21.20 18.65
C LEU A 127 -0.16 -20.97 17.60
N SER A 128 0.96 -20.40 18.02
CA SER A 128 2.09 -20.09 17.13
C SER A 128 2.69 -21.36 16.51
N ILE A 129 2.83 -22.44 17.26
CA ILE A 129 3.31 -23.73 16.72
C ILE A 129 2.37 -24.25 15.63
N SER A 130 1.06 -24.20 15.86
CA SER A 130 0.07 -24.63 14.87
C SER A 130 0.12 -23.76 13.62
N PHE A 131 0.16 -22.43 13.79
CA PHE A 131 0.18 -21.48 12.68
C PHE A 131 1.45 -21.54 11.84
N VAL A 132 2.62 -21.78 12.44
CA VAL A 132 3.87 -22.04 11.69
C VAL A 132 3.69 -23.22 10.75
N LYS A 133 3.11 -24.32 11.23
CA LYS A 133 2.90 -25.54 10.42
C LYS A 133 1.85 -25.35 9.33
N ILE A 134 0.81 -24.59 9.62
CA ILE A 134 -0.19 -24.17 8.63
C ILE A 134 0.48 -23.35 7.52
N TRP A 135 1.27 -22.33 7.86
CA TRP A 135 1.97 -21.51 6.87
C TRP A 135 2.97 -22.31 6.05
N GLN A 136 3.75 -23.17 6.70
CA GLN A 136 4.67 -24.08 6.05
C GLN A 136 3.95 -24.91 4.97
N TRP A 137 2.82 -25.53 5.33
CA TRP A 137 2.02 -26.33 4.41
C TRP A 137 1.45 -25.51 3.25
N VAL A 138 0.90 -24.33 3.54
CA VAL A 138 0.33 -23.42 2.53
C VAL A 138 1.38 -22.99 1.49
N ILE A 139 2.55 -22.56 1.97
CA ILE A 139 3.64 -22.05 1.14
C ILE A 139 4.16 -23.16 0.22
N ILE A 140 4.47 -24.33 0.79
CA ILE A 140 5.00 -25.47 0.02
C ILE A 140 3.94 -25.99 -0.95
N SER A 141 2.68 -26.13 -0.52
CA SER A 141 1.62 -26.61 -1.41
C SER A 141 1.38 -25.66 -2.58
N SER A 142 1.49 -24.35 -2.36
CA SER A 142 1.41 -23.35 -3.43
C SER A 142 2.59 -23.44 -4.39
N ALA A 143 3.80 -23.71 -3.89
CA ALA A 143 4.98 -23.97 -4.74
C ALA A 143 4.83 -25.28 -5.55
N LEU A 144 4.34 -26.36 -4.94
CA LEU A 144 4.06 -27.64 -5.61
C LEU A 144 3.06 -27.46 -6.76
N VAL A 145 1.95 -26.77 -6.51
CA VAL A 145 0.91 -26.48 -7.51
C VAL A 145 1.47 -25.66 -8.67
N GLU A 146 2.29 -24.65 -8.39
CA GLU A 146 2.88 -23.81 -9.44
C GLU A 146 3.87 -24.59 -10.31
N VAL A 147 4.67 -25.49 -9.73
CA VAL A 147 5.55 -26.37 -10.49
C VAL A 147 4.76 -27.34 -11.38
N ASP A 148 3.70 -27.97 -10.85
CA ASP A 148 2.82 -28.85 -11.64
C ASP A 148 2.22 -28.13 -12.84
N ARG A 149 1.72 -26.91 -12.63
CA ARG A 149 1.12 -26.07 -13.69
C ARG A 149 2.09 -25.79 -14.83
N ASN A 150 3.34 -25.45 -14.52
CA ASN A 150 4.33 -25.07 -15.53
C ASN A 150 5.04 -26.27 -16.18
N TYR A 151 4.94 -27.48 -15.61
CA TYR A 151 5.49 -28.72 -16.17
C TYR A 151 4.42 -29.57 -16.87
N SER A 152 4.00 -29.08 -18.04
CA SER A 152 3.07 -29.77 -18.96
C SER A 152 3.79 -30.55 -20.07
N LEU A 153 4.78 -31.36 -19.69
CA LEU A 153 5.45 -32.29 -20.62
C LEU A 153 4.70 -33.63 -20.70
N PRO A 154 4.82 -34.39 -21.81
CA PRO A 154 4.37 -35.78 -21.87
C PRO A 154 4.97 -36.61 -20.74
N ASP A 155 4.22 -37.57 -20.18
CA ASP A 155 4.61 -38.31 -18.97
C ASP A 155 5.98 -39.00 -19.02
N ALA A 156 6.45 -39.36 -20.22
CA ALA A 156 7.76 -39.98 -20.44
C ALA A 156 8.94 -39.04 -20.12
N ASP A 157 8.77 -37.73 -20.28
CA ASP A 157 9.83 -36.73 -20.14
C ASP A 157 9.78 -35.99 -18.79
N ILE A 158 8.79 -36.32 -17.94
CA ILE A 158 8.64 -35.69 -16.62
C ILE A 158 9.69 -36.25 -15.66
N PRO A 159 10.51 -35.41 -15.00
CA PRO A 159 11.45 -35.86 -13.97
C PRO A 159 10.71 -36.60 -12.84
N ASP A 160 11.31 -37.65 -12.26
CA ASP A 160 10.66 -38.47 -11.23
C ASP A 160 10.27 -37.67 -9.97
N GLN A 161 11.01 -36.59 -9.68
CA GLN A 161 10.68 -35.63 -8.65
C GLN A 161 9.32 -34.98 -8.94
N ILE A 162 9.09 -34.54 -10.18
CA ILE A 162 7.83 -33.93 -10.58
C ILE A 162 6.70 -34.95 -10.58
N LYS A 163 6.93 -36.20 -11.00
CA LYS A 163 5.93 -37.28 -10.88
C LYS A 163 5.49 -37.48 -9.42
N THR A 164 6.42 -37.40 -8.48
CA THR A 164 6.15 -37.48 -7.04
C THR A 164 5.29 -36.31 -6.57
N VAL A 165 5.60 -35.08 -7.02
CA VAL A 165 4.77 -33.90 -6.76
C VAL A 165 3.35 -34.07 -7.32
N LYS A 166 3.20 -34.48 -8.59
CA LYS A 166 1.90 -34.71 -9.22
C LYS A 166 1.08 -35.77 -8.48
N LYS A 167 1.70 -36.86 -8.03
CA LYS A 167 1.05 -37.92 -7.25
C LYS A 167 0.48 -37.39 -5.94
N TYR A 168 1.24 -36.56 -5.20
CA TYR A 168 0.76 -35.92 -3.98
C TYR A 168 -0.43 -34.99 -4.29
N LEU A 169 -0.29 -34.10 -5.27
CA LEU A 169 -1.34 -33.15 -5.65
C LEU A 169 -2.63 -33.85 -6.11
N ALA A 170 -2.53 -34.94 -6.87
CA ALA A 170 -3.68 -35.73 -7.30
C ALA A 170 -4.40 -36.39 -6.11
N LYS A 171 -3.64 -37.01 -5.18
CA LYS A 171 -4.19 -37.65 -3.98
C LYS A 171 -4.95 -36.67 -3.10
N HIS A 172 -4.45 -35.45 -2.95
CA HIS A 172 -5.05 -34.41 -2.12
C HIS A 172 -6.00 -33.47 -2.89
N LYS A 173 -6.30 -33.77 -4.16
CA LYS A 173 -7.16 -32.95 -5.04
C LYS A 173 -6.72 -31.48 -5.15
N LEU A 174 -5.41 -31.27 -5.17
CA LEU A 174 -4.76 -29.96 -5.32
C LEU A 174 -4.23 -29.72 -6.75
N GLY A 175 -4.19 -30.76 -7.60
CA GLY A 175 -3.60 -30.72 -8.94
C GLY A 175 -4.52 -30.19 -10.04
N HIS A 176 -3.93 -29.85 -11.19
CA HIS A 176 -4.61 -29.21 -12.34
C HIS A 176 -5.75 -30.03 -12.95
N SER A 177 -5.73 -31.36 -12.78
CA SER A 177 -6.72 -32.31 -13.33
C SER A 177 -8.04 -32.35 -12.56
N SER A 178 -8.16 -31.65 -11.43
CA SER A 178 -9.33 -31.71 -10.56
C SER A 178 -10.52 -30.83 -11.01
N GLY A 179 -10.42 -30.13 -12.15
CA GLY A 179 -11.54 -29.41 -12.78
C GLY A 179 -12.06 -28.17 -12.02
N LEU A 180 -11.52 -27.89 -10.83
CA LEU A 180 -11.76 -26.65 -10.10
C LEU A 180 -10.83 -25.57 -10.68
N PHE A 181 -11.37 -24.43 -11.07
CA PHE A 181 -10.58 -23.31 -11.59
C PHE A 181 -9.67 -22.73 -10.47
N PHE A 182 -8.40 -23.17 -10.39
CA PHE A 182 -7.48 -22.81 -9.30
C PHE A 182 -6.81 -21.46 -9.51
N ASN A 183 -7.48 -20.39 -9.07
CA ASN A 183 -6.86 -19.08 -8.83
C ASN A 183 -6.11 -19.06 -7.49
N GLY A 184 -5.18 -19.99 -7.20
CA GLY A 184 -4.41 -20.03 -5.93
C GLY A 184 -5.23 -20.27 -4.64
N THR A 185 -6.53 -20.01 -4.66
CA THR A 185 -7.49 -20.12 -3.55
C THR A 185 -7.76 -21.56 -3.16
N GLY A 186 -7.58 -22.52 -4.06
CA GLY A 186 -7.94 -23.89 -3.76
C GLY A 186 -6.98 -24.58 -2.79
N VAL A 187 -5.74 -24.12 -2.62
CA VAL A 187 -4.87 -24.58 -1.52
C VAL A 187 -5.48 -24.20 -0.16
N TYR A 188 -5.98 -22.96 -0.03
CA TYR A 188 -6.66 -22.49 1.17
C TYR A 188 -7.97 -23.21 1.40
N ASN A 189 -8.80 -23.34 0.36
CA ASN A 189 -10.10 -23.98 0.49
C ASN A 189 -9.93 -25.44 0.94
N ALA A 190 -8.96 -26.17 0.36
CA ALA A 190 -8.66 -27.54 0.79
C ALA A 190 -8.24 -27.60 2.27
N LEU A 191 -7.35 -26.70 2.70
CA LEU A 191 -6.95 -26.63 4.10
C LEU A 191 -8.12 -26.26 5.03
N LEU A 192 -8.90 -25.25 4.68
CA LEU A 192 -10.04 -24.78 5.47
C LEU A 192 -11.13 -25.84 5.57
N GLU A 193 -11.40 -26.59 4.50
CA GLU A 193 -12.32 -27.73 4.53
C GLU A 193 -11.82 -28.81 5.49
N GLN A 194 -10.52 -29.12 5.47
CA GLN A 194 -9.91 -30.06 6.41
C GLN A 194 -10.03 -29.56 7.86
N LEU A 195 -9.68 -28.29 8.12
CA LEU A 195 -9.76 -27.68 9.44
C LEU A 195 -11.21 -27.65 9.95
N LYS A 196 -12.17 -27.22 9.12
CA LYS A 196 -13.60 -27.19 9.47
C LYS A 196 -14.15 -28.60 9.72
N GLY A 197 -13.70 -29.61 8.96
CA GLY A 197 -14.05 -31.00 9.17
C GLY A 197 -13.56 -31.54 10.52
N GLU A 198 -12.30 -31.29 10.85
CA GLU A 198 -11.71 -31.67 12.14
C GLU A 198 -12.34 -30.95 13.32
N PHE A 199 -12.59 -29.65 13.14
CA PHE A 199 -13.26 -28.83 14.14
C PHE A 199 -14.66 -29.37 14.47
N LYS A 200 -15.48 -29.66 13.45
CA LYS A 200 -16.80 -30.29 13.62
C LYS A 200 -16.71 -31.67 14.28
N ARG A 201 -15.68 -32.46 13.97
CA ARG A 201 -15.46 -33.77 14.59
C ARG A 201 -15.25 -33.62 16.09
N ILE A 202 -14.41 -32.68 16.50
CA ILE A 202 -14.04 -32.47 17.91
C ILE A 202 -15.19 -31.88 18.72
N GLN A 203 -15.95 -30.95 18.15
CA GLN A 203 -17.17 -30.45 18.80
C GLN A 203 -18.19 -31.58 19.04
N ARG A 204 -18.29 -32.57 18.16
CA ARG A 204 -19.19 -33.72 18.33
C ARG A 204 -18.69 -34.72 19.36
N THR A 205 -17.38 -34.88 19.50
CA THR A 205 -16.76 -35.88 20.39
C THR A 205 -16.36 -35.32 21.75
N ASN A 206 -16.54 -34.01 22.00
CA ASN A 206 -16.08 -33.30 23.20
C ASN A 206 -14.59 -33.56 23.51
N GLN A 207 -13.76 -33.69 22.47
CA GLN A 207 -12.33 -33.91 22.63
C GLN A 207 -11.60 -32.60 22.99
N SER A 208 -10.47 -32.72 23.68
CA SER A 208 -9.61 -31.58 23.99
C SER A 208 -9.12 -30.89 22.71
N PRO A 209 -8.99 -29.56 22.68
CA PRO A 209 -8.45 -28.86 21.51
C PRO A 209 -6.97 -29.18 21.26
N ALA A 210 -6.23 -29.73 22.23
CA ALA A 210 -4.91 -30.31 21.97
C ALA A 210 -4.96 -31.46 20.95
N PHE A 211 -6.06 -32.23 20.96
CA PHE A 211 -6.33 -33.26 19.96
C PHE A 211 -6.62 -32.65 18.59
N PHE A 212 -7.25 -31.47 18.52
CA PHE A 212 -7.43 -30.74 17.26
C PHE A 212 -6.08 -30.41 16.66
N VAL A 213 -5.22 -29.72 17.42
CA VAL A 213 -3.89 -29.33 16.95
C VAL A 213 -3.08 -30.55 16.56
N SER A 214 -3.05 -31.61 17.37
CA SER A 214 -2.32 -32.83 17.03
C SER A 214 -2.80 -33.49 15.73
N ASN A 215 -4.11 -33.55 15.45
CA ASN A 215 -4.64 -34.14 14.22
C ASN A 215 -4.43 -33.27 12.99
N VAL A 216 -4.55 -31.95 13.17
CA VAL A 216 -4.23 -31.00 12.10
C VAL A 216 -2.74 -31.12 11.76
N LEU A 217 -1.87 -31.07 12.76
CA LEU A 217 -0.43 -31.19 12.57
C LEU A 217 -0.04 -32.51 11.90
N SER A 218 -0.58 -33.65 12.34
CA SER A 218 -0.24 -34.96 11.74
C SER A 218 -0.64 -35.06 10.26
N ARG A 219 -1.68 -34.33 9.84
CA ARG A 219 -2.08 -34.23 8.43
C ARG A 219 -1.22 -33.26 7.64
N LEU A 220 -0.87 -32.12 8.24
CA LEU A 220 0.01 -31.12 7.60
C LEU A 220 1.46 -31.61 7.49
N THR A 221 1.86 -32.58 8.29
CA THR A 221 3.20 -33.19 8.29
C THR A 221 3.18 -34.66 7.89
N SER A 222 2.23 -35.06 7.03
CA SER A 222 2.14 -36.45 6.58
C SER A 222 3.37 -36.87 5.76
N ASP A 223 3.69 -38.17 5.76
CA ASP A 223 4.87 -38.69 5.06
C ASP A 223 4.84 -38.41 3.55
N ASP A 224 3.65 -38.41 2.93
CA ASP A 224 3.49 -38.08 1.52
C ASP A 224 3.75 -36.59 1.23
N PHE A 225 3.37 -35.68 2.14
CA PHE A 225 3.71 -34.27 2.04
C PHE A 225 5.21 -34.04 2.19
N ARG A 226 5.87 -34.70 3.15
CA ARG A 226 7.33 -34.65 3.31
C ARG A 226 8.04 -35.15 2.04
N THR A 227 7.61 -36.29 1.51
CA THR A 227 8.15 -36.87 0.28
C THR A 227 7.99 -35.92 -0.92
N ALA A 228 6.82 -35.29 -1.07
CA ALA A 228 6.58 -34.30 -2.12
C ALA A 228 7.45 -33.04 -1.95
N THR A 229 7.66 -32.59 -0.70
CA THR A 229 8.53 -31.45 -0.38
C THR A 229 9.98 -31.74 -0.74
N GLU A 230 10.50 -32.91 -0.35
CA GLU A 230 11.86 -33.35 -0.68
C GLU A 230 12.06 -33.47 -2.20
N ALA A 231 11.05 -33.99 -2.91
CA ALA A 231 11.06 -34.05 -4.36
C ALA A 231 11.13 -32.66 -5.01
N LEU A 232 10.32 -31.70 -4.54
CA LEU A 232 10.37 -30.31 -4.99
C LEU A 232 11.74 -29.66 -4.76
N CYS A 233 12.28 -29.76 -3.54
CA CYS A 233 13.60 -29.22 -3.20
C CYS A 233 14.70 -29.85 -4.06
N SER A 234 14.65 -31.17 -4.27
CA SER A 234 15.61 -31.90 -5.11
C SER A 234 15.54 -31.43 -6.57
N PHE A 235 14.33 -31.26 -7.10
CA PHE A 235 14.11 -30.75 -8.44
C PHE A 235 14.70 -29.33 -8.61
N LEU A 236 14.41 -28.41 -7.67
CA LEU A 236 14.94 -27.04 -7.69
C LEU A 236 16.47 -27.03 -7.58
N HIS A 237 17.04 -27.90 -6.75
CA HIS A 237 18.49 -28.03 -6.60
C HIS A 237 19.16 -28.52 -7.89
N ILE A 238 18.66 -29.62 -8.49
CA ILE A 238 19.20 -30.19 -9.74
C ILE A 238 19.10 -29.19 -10.89
N SER A 239 17.97 -28.49 -11.00
CA SER A 239 17.75 -27.46 -12.02
C SER A 239 18.46 -26.12 -11.73
N LYS A 240 19.18 -26.01 -10.61
CA LYS A 240 19.82 -24.76 -10.12
C LYS A 240 18.86 -23.56 -10.16
N SER A 241 17.60 -23.82 -9.86
CA SER A 241 16.50 -22.88 -10.01
C SER A 241 15.86 -22.57 -8.67
N LYS A 242 15.09 -21.46 -8.64
CA LYS A 242 14.35 -21.04 -7.45
C LYS A 242 12.89 -20.83 -7.79
N ILE A 243 12.01 -21.04 -6.81
CA ILE A 243 10.61 -20.64 -6.90
C ILE A 243 10.35 -19.52 -5.90
N LEU A 244 9.62 -18.50 -6.35
CA LEU A 244 9.22 -17.36 -5.52
C LEU A 244 7.75 -17.50 -5.09
N VAL A 245 7.50 -17.57 -3.79
CA VAL A 245 6.15 -17.51 -3.21
C VAL A 245 5.96 -16.11 -2.62
N MET A 246 5.04 -15.33 -3.17
CA MET A 246 4.73 -13.97 -2.71
C MET A 246 3.39 -13.94 -1.99
N ILE A 247 3.35 -13.31 -0.82
CA ILE A 247 2.15 -13.16 0.00
C ILE A 247 1.74 -11.69 -0.03
N ASP A 248 0.58 -11.41 -0.65
CA ASP A 248 0.00 -10.08 -0.75
C ASP A 248 -1.01 -9.89 0.40
N SER A 249 -0.50 -9.47 1.56
CA SER A 249 -1.33 -9.21 2.73
C SER A 249 -1.79 -7.75 2.71
N ASN A 250 -2.94 -7.48 2.08
CA ASN A 250 -3.54 -6.15 2.05
C ASN A 250 -4.43 -5.84 3.27
N GLU A 251 -4.70 -6.82 4.11
CA GLU A 251 -5.60 -6.69 5.26
C GLU A 251 -4.94 -6.00 6.45
N LEU A 252 -5.76 -5.24 7.18
CA LEU A 252 -5.41 -4.71 8.49
C LEU A 252 -5.85 -5.73 9.52
N TYR A 253 -4.87 -6.52 9.98
CA TYR A 253 -5.13 -7.47 11.04
C TYR A 253 -5.24 -6.71 12.36
N ASN A 254 -6.25 -7.04 13.17
CA ASN A 254 -6.36 -6.51 14.52
C ASN A 254 -5.23 -7.13 15.37
N LEU A 255 -4.06 -6.50 15.42
CA LEU A 255 -2.91 -7.02 16.18
C LEU A 255 -3.07 -6.97 17.70
N LYS A 256 -4.13 -6.31 18.20
CA LYS A 256 -4.52 -6.41 19.62
C LYS A 256 -5.18 -7.75 19.94
N ASP A 257 -5.69 -8.45 18.93
CA ASP A 257 -6.21 -9.81 19.05
C ASP A 257 -5.05 -10.82 19.01
N GLU A 258 -4.90 -11.60 20.07
CA GLU A 258 -3.77 -12.53 20.26
C GLU A 258 -3.69 -13.57 19.15
N VAL A 259 -4.83 -14.04 18.65
CA VAL A 259 -4.91 -15.02 17.55
C VAL A 259 -4.34 -14.41 16.27
N SER A 260 -4.77 -13.20 15.91
CA SER A 260 -4.27 -12.48 14.74
C SER A 260 -2.77 -12.16 14.87
N ALA A 261 -2.35 -11.70 16.03
CA ALA A 261 -0.93 -11.42 16.31
C ALA A 261 -0.07 -12.69 16.18
N ALA A 262 -0.51 -13.81 16.75
CA ALA A 262 0.17 -15.10 16.64
C ALA A 262 0.22 -15.61 15.19
N LEU A 263 -0.88 -15.45 14.43
CA LEU A 263 -0.95 -15.89 13.04
C LEU A 263 0.01 -15.13 12.13
N VAL A 264 0.10 -13.80 12.27
CA VAL A 264 1.04 -13.00 11.46
C VAL A 264 2.48 -13.17 11.93
N SER A 265 2.73 -13.26 13.24
CA SER A 265 4.07 -13.55 13.77
C SER A 265 4.60 -14.89 13.28
N SER A 266 3.73 -15.90 13.23
CA SER A 266 4.05 -17.22 12.69
C SER A 266 4.35 -17.19 11.19
N LEU A 267 3.64 -16.35 10.42
CA LEU A 267 3.93 -16.15 9.01
C LEU A 267 5.33 -15.56 8.82
N MET A 268 5.65 -14.48 9.55
CA MET A 268 6.96 -13.83 9.45
C MET A 268 8.10 -14.77 9.85
N LYS A 269 7.90 -15.55 10.92
CA LYS A 269 8.84 -16.59 11.35
C LYS A 269 9.08 -17.62 10.26
N GLU A 270 8.02 -18.16 9.66
CA GLU A 270 8.17 -19.17 8.61
C GLU A 270 8.88 -18.60 7.36
N ILE A 271 8.61 -17.34 6.99
CA ILE A 271 9.33 -16.66 5.89
C ILE A 271 10.84 -16.60 6.18
N LEU A 272 11.25 -16.26 7.41
CA LEU A 272 12.66 -16.25 7.81
C LEU A 272 13.25 -17.66 7.79
N ASP A 273 12.53 -18.66 8.29
CA ASP A 273 12.96 -20.05 8.30
C ASP A 273 13.21 -20.57 6.86
N PHE A 274 12.37 -20.19 5.88
CA PHE A 274 12.62 -20.51 4.47
C PHE A 274 13.88 -19.84 3.94
N TYR A 275 14.11 -18.56 4.27
CA TYR A 275 15.29 -17.82 3.85
C TYR A 275 16.59 -18.38 4.45
N GLU A 276 16.58 -18.75 5.72
CA GLU A 276 17.74 -19.36 6.39
C GLU A 276 18.05 -20.77 5.84
N LYS A 277 17.02 -21.53 5.44
CA LYS A 277 17.14 -22.83 4.75
C LYS A 277 17.46 -22.66 3.25
N LYS A 278 18.61 -22.06 2.95
CA LYS A 278 19.09 -21.78 1.58
C LYS A 278 19.03 -22.96 0.61
N SER A 279 19.07 -24.20 1.11
CA SER A 279 19.05 -25.43 0.31
C SER A 279 17.69 -25.77 -0.30
N SER A 280 16.59 -25.13 0.12
CA SER A 280 15.25 -25.46 -0.35
C SER A 280 14.97 -25.02 -1.80
N GLY A 281 15.64 -23.97 -2.27
CA GLY A 281 15.29 -23.30 -3.53
C GLY A 281 13.94 -22.56 -3.50
N ILE A 282 13.24 -22.53 -2.35
CA ILE A 282 11.98 -21.83 -2.16
C ILE A 282 12.27 -20.50 -1.46
N ILE A 283 11.96 -19.39 -2.12
CA ILE A 283 12.06 -18.05 -1.56
C ILE A 283 10.65 -17.55 -1.28
N VAL A 284 10.43 -17.04 -0.07
CA VAL A 284 9.14 -16.51 0.34
C VAL A 284 9.28 -15.02 0.62
N LYS A 285 8.33 -14.23 0.12
CA LYS A 285 8.24 -12.80 0.40
C LYS A 285 6.83 -12.43 0.80
N ALA A 286 6.68 -11.43 1.65
CA ALA A 286 5.38 -10.91 2.04
C ALA A 286 5.35 -9.38 1.95
N ALA A 287 4.20 -8.85 1.57
CA ALA A 287 3.91 -7.43 1.65
C ALA A 287 2.86 -7.16 2.73
N PHE A 288 3.13 -6.21 3.63
CA PHE A 288 2.28 -5.86 4.77
C PHE A 288 1.90 -4.37 4.76
N PRO A 289 0.74 -3.98 5.32
CA PRO A 289 0.42 -2.59 5.57
C PRO A 289 1.41 -2.00 6.58
N SER A 290 2.01 -0.85 6.27
CA SER A 290 2.92 -0.19 7.22
C SER A 290 2.22 0.34 8.45
N GLU A 291 0.90 0.54 8.39
CA GLU A 291 0.07 0.89 9.55
C GLU A 291 0.13 -0.16 10.65
N MET A 292 0.45 -1.41 10.32
CA MET A 292 0.58 -2.46 11.31
C MET A 292 1.95 -2.46 12.01
N TYR A 293 2.98 -1.88 11.39
CA TYR A 293 4.37 -2.00 11.83
C TYR A 293 4.59 -1.63 13.31
N PRO A 294 4.02 -0.52 13.84
CA PRO A 294 4.22 -0.15 15.25
C PRO A 294 3.66 -1.15 16.25
N TYR A 295 2.67 -1.96 15.86
CA TYR A 295 1.96 -2.89 16.74
C TYR A 295 2.52 -4.30 16.69
N PHE A 296 3.54 -4.56 15.87
CA PHE A 296 4.12 -5.89 15.80
C PHE A 296 5.03 -6.16 16.99
N PRO A 297 4.75 -7.19 17.80
CA PRO A 297 5.69 -7.67 18.80
C PRO A 297 6.79 -8.46 18.07
N MET A 298 7.75 -7.75 17.49
CA MET A 298 8.84 -8.40 16.75
C MET A 298 9.89 -8.92 17.74
N GLU A 299 9.70 -10.17 18.17
CA GLU A 299 10.80 -10.93 18.72
C GLU A 299 11.89 -11.04 17.62
N ASN A 300 13.10 -10.58 17.92
CA ASN A 300 14.23 -10.54 16.97
C ASN A 300 14.15 -9.48 15.85
N ILE A 301 13.59 -8.28 16.09
CA ILE A 301 13.69 -7.11 15.17
C ILE A 301 15.06 -7.03 14.46
N GLY A 302 16.14 -7.20 15.23
CA GLY A 302 17.51 -7.13 14.70
C GLY A 302 17.82 -8.11 13.57
N LYS A 303 17.17 -9.29 13.53
CA LYS A 303 17.31 -10.28 12.45
C LYS A 303 16.47 -9.96 11.22
N ILE A 304 15.45 -9.12 11.36
CA ILE A 304 14.44 -8.85 10.32
C ILE A 304 14.69 -7.49 9.66
N ASN A 305 15.27 -6.53 10.39
CA ASN A 305 15.47 -5.15 9.92
C ASN A 305 16.20 -5.03 8.58
N ASP A 306 17.22 -5.85 8.34
CA ASP A 306 17.97 -5.87 7.07
C ASP A 306 17.22 -6.55 5.91
N LYS A 307 16.05 -7.15 6.19
CA LYS A 307 15.17 -7.85 5.26
C LYS A 307 13.86 -7.09 5.00
N ILE A 308 13.68 -5.95 5.66
CA ILE A 308 12.51 -5.08 5.55
C ILE A 308 12.80 -3.93 4.59
N HIS A 309 11.89 -3.71 3.65
CA HIS A 309 11.88 -2.52 2.82
C HIS A 309 10.54 -1.79 2.93
N PHE A 310 10.57 -0.49 3.22
CA PHE A 310 9.39 0.36 3.23
C PHE A 310 9.21 1.09 1.89
N ILE A 311 8.03 0.96 1.29
CA ILE A 311 7.66 1.67 0.07
C ILE A 311 7.52 3.15 0.39
N HIS A 312 8.42 3.94 -0.18
CA HIS A 312 8.35 5.39 -0.20
C HIS A 312 8.25 5.86 -1.65
N TRP A 313 7.23 6.66 -1.93
CA TRP A 313 7.07 7.32 -3.22
C TRP A 313 7.69 8.70 -3.15
N ARG A 314 8.72 8.92 -3.96
CA ARG A 314 9.34 10.23 -4.10
C ARG A 314 8.52 11.08 -5.06
N PHE A 315 8.71 12.39 -5.00
CA PHE A 315 8.03 13.31 -5.91
C PHE A 315 8.25 12.91 -7.39
N LYS A 316 9.51 12.64 -7.78
CA LYS A 316 9.83 12.21 -9.14
C LYS A 316 9.18 10.90 -9.57
N ASP A 317 9.06 9.93 -8.66
CA ASP A 317 8.45 8.64 -8.96
C ASP A 317 6.95 8.83 -9.28
N ILE A 318 6.28 9.75 -8.58
CA ILE A 318 4.90 10.14 -8.85
C ILE A 318 4.78 10.90 -10.18
N VAL A 319 5.65 11.87 -10.45
CA VAL A 319 5.61 12.58 -11.75
C VAL A 319 5.84 11.64 -12.92
N ASN A 320 6.76 10.68 -12.80
CA ASN A 320 6.97 9.60 -13.77
C ASN A 320 5.70 8.76 -13.96
N LEU A 321 5.03 8.38 -12.88
CA LEU A 321 3.76 7.63 -12.94
C LEU A 321 2.68 8.39 -13.70
N ILE A 322 2.55 9.70 -13.43
CA ILE A 322 1.58 10.57 -14.10
C ILE A 322 1.89 10.65 -15.59
N ALA A 323 3.14 10.97 -15.95
CA ALA A 323 3.57 11.09 -17.35
C ALA A 323 3.33 9.80 -18.13
N LYS A 324 3.76 8.66 -17.59
CA LYS A 324 3.66 7.35 -18.24
C LYS A 324 2.22 6.94 -18.53
N ARG A 325 1.33 7.10 -17.54
CA ARG A 325 -0.09 6.76 -17.68
C ARG A 325 -0.82 7.76 -18.59
N TYR A 326 -0.47 9.04 -18.50
CA TYR A 326 -1.06 10.08 -19.35
C TYR A 326 -0.67 9.91 -20.83
N TYR A 327 0.59 9.60 -21.10
CA TYR A 327 1.05 9.24 -22.44
C TYR A 327 0.26 8.07 -23.01
N ASN A 328 0.06 7.00 -22.22
CA ASN A 328 -0.71 5.85 -22.66
C ASN A 328 -2.16 6.21 -23.02
N LEU A 329 -2.82 7.05 -22.20
CA LEU A 329 -4.15 7.58 -22.50
C LEU A 329 -4.19 8.34 -23.83
N LEU A 330 -3.23 9.24 -24.07
CA LEU A 330 -3.22 10.04 -25.30
C LEU A 330 -3.04 9.17 -26.55
N ILE A 331 -2.22 8.11 -26.47
CA ILE A 331 -2.07 7.11 -27.53
C ILE A 331 -3.38 6.34 -27.77
N GLU A 332 -4.04 5.87 -26.71
CA GLU A 332 -5.30 5.14 -26.81
C GLU A 332 -6.43 5.97 -27.42
N LYS A 333 -6.39 7.29 -27.22
CA LYS A 333 -7.34 8.26 -27.80
C LYS A 333 -6.92 8.80 -29.18
N ASP A 334 -5.87 8.24 -29.79
CA ASP A 334 -5.34 8.62 -31.10
C ASP A 334 -4.96 10.11 -31.23
N TYR A 335 -4.49 10.71 -30.12
CA TYR A 335 -3.94 12.05 -30.18
C TYR A 335 -2.56 12.04 -30.85
N ARG A 336 -2.36 12.95 -31.81
CA ARG A 336 -1.03 13.17 -32.41
C ARG A 336 -0.10 13.81 -31.37
N LEU A 337 0.87 13.02 -30.91
CA LEU A 337 1.89 13.51 -29.99
C LEU A 337 2.96 14.26 -30.75
N ASN A 338 3.19 15.51 -30.35
CA ASN A 338 4.28 16.33 -30.89
C ASN A 338 5.57 15.97 -30.15
N GLY A 339 6.30 14.95 -30.62
CA GLY A 339 7.61 14.62 -30.05
C GLY A 339 8.03 13.17 -30.22
N LEU A 340 9.29 12.91 -29.86
CA LEU A 340 9.91 11.58 -29.88
C LEU A 340 9.87 10.92 -28.49
N PHE A 341 8.78 11.06 -27.74
CA PHE A 341 8.63 10.37 -26.47
C PHE A 341 8.18 8.93 -26.67
N ASN A 342 8.78 8.02 -25.91
CA ASN A 342 8.32 6.64 -25.77
C ASN A 342 8.14 6.27 -24.29
N LEU A 343 7.46 5.15 -24.02
CA LEU A 343 7.15 4.73 -22.64
C LEU A 343 8.36 4.59 -21.72
N ASN A 344 9.55 4.27 -22.25
CA ASN A 344 10.76 4.12 -21.43
C ASN A 344 11.37 5.45 -21.03
N ASP A 345 11.03 6.56 -21.70
CA ASP A 345 11.50 7.90 -21.33
C ASP A 345 10.96 8.34 -19.97
N PHE A 346 9.80 7.82 -19.56
CA PHE A 346 9.12 8.20 -18.33
C PHE A 346 9.69 7.54 -17.06
N GLU A 347 10.84 6.87 -17.17
CA GLU A 347 11.67 6.57 -16.00
C GLU A 347 12.62 7.75 -15.65
N ASN A 348 12.76 8.73 -16.56
CA ASN A 348 13.53 9.95 -16.36
C ASN A 348 12.62 11.13 -15.96
N PHE A 349 12.87 11.71 -14.79
CA PHE A 349 12.07 12.80 -14.22
C PHE A 349 11.98 14.03 -15.13
N THR A 350 13.12 14.48 -15.69
CA THR A 350 13.17 15.66 -16.55
C THR A 350 12.30 15.48 -17.79
N LYS A 351 12.41 14.32 -18.46
CA LYS A 351 11.57 14.01 -19.63
C LYS A 351 10.08 13.90 -19.28
N SER A 352 9.75 13.28 -18.14
CA SER A 352 8.38 13.19 -17.65
C SER A 352 7.77 14.56 -17.40
N LYS A 353 8.55 15.47 -16.80
CA LYS A 353 8.14 16.86 -16.56
C LYS A 353 7.94 17.61 -17.87
N GLU A 354 8.93 17.59 -18.76
CA GLU A 354 8.87 18.25 -20.08
C GLU A 354 7.67 17.78 -20.91
N PHE A 355 7.36 16.48 -20.87
CA PHE A 355 6.19 15.92 -21.52
C PHE A 355 4.89 16.47 -20.93
N LEU A 356 4.77 16.47 -19.60
CA LEU A 356 3.56 16.93 -18.93
C LEU A 356 3.30 18.43 -19.09
N GLU A 357 4.35 19.26 -19.11
CA GLU A 357 4.25 20.71 -19.30
C GLU A 357 3.73 21.12 -20.70
N GLN A 358 3.65 20.18 -21.66
CA GLN A 358 3.02 20.41 -22.96
C GLN A 358 1.49 20.39 -22.90
N TYR A 359 0.91 19.73 -21.90
CA TYR A 359 -0.53 19.45 -21.82
C TYR A 359 -1.19 20.01 -20.56
N PHE A 360 -0.40 20.28 -19.53
CA PHE A 360 -0.83 20.84 -18.26
C PHE A 360 -0.30 22.26 -18.10
N PRO A 361 -1.02 23.15 -17.39
CA PRO A 361 -0.51 24.49 -17.12
C PRO A 361 0.71 24.38 -16.20
N GLU A 362 1.69 25.25 -16.36
CA GLU A 362 2.90 25.27 -15.50
C GLU A 362 2.54 25.53 -14.02
N THR A 363 1.56 26.42 -13.80
CA THR A 363 1.15 26.88 -12.47
C THR A 363 -0.36 27.02 -12.33
N VAL A 364 -0.83 26.89 -11.09
CA VAL A 364 -2.20 27.15 -10.65
C VAL A 364 -2.22 28.18 -9.53
N ILE A 365 -3.40 28.72 -9.22
CA ILE A 365 -3.60 29.63 -8.09
C ILE A 365 -4.23 28.83 -6.94
N THR A 366 -3.59 28.83 -5.77
CA THR A 366 -4.12 28.14 -4.58
C THR A 366 -5.26 28.90 -3.94
N PHE A 367 -5.92 28.25 -2.98
CA PHE A 367 -6.91 28.88 -2.10
C PHE A 367 -6.42 30.20 -1.47
N SER A 368 -5.17 30.24 -1.00
CA SER A 368 -4.51 31.43 -0.45
C SER A 368 -4.05 32.47 -1.50
N GLY A 369 -4.48 32.30 -2.75
CA GLY A 369 -4.08 33.16 -3.87
C GLY A 369 -2.59 33.08 -4.21
N ILE A 370 -1.91 31.98 -3.87
CA ILE A 370 -0.49 31.77 -4.16
C ILE A 370 -0.37 31.10 -5.53
N LYS A 371 0.40 31.68 -6.46
CA LYS A 371 0.77 31.02 -7.72
C LYS A 371 1.73 29.88 -7.40
N PHE A 372 1.34 28.64 -7.67
CA PHE A 372 2.07 27.44 -7.26
C PHE A 372 2.20 26.45 -8.42
N PRO A 373 3.32 25.71 -8.55
CA PRO A 373 3.49 24.74 -9.62
C PRO A 373 2.42 23.63 -9.59
N THR A 374 1.97 23.22 -10.77
CA THR A 374 0.80 22.33 -10.95
C THR A 374 0.97 20.95 -10.32
N PHE A 375 2.06 20.23 -10.58
CA PHE A 375 2.24 18.89 -10.01
C PHE A 375 2.50 18.89 -8.51
N PRO A 376 3.33 19.78 -7.95
CA PRO A 376 3.38 20.01 -6.50
C PRO A 376 2.02 20.34 -5.89
N PHE A 377 1.17 21.11 -6.59
CA PHE A 377 -0.20 21.39 -6.16
C PHE A 377 -1.07 20.13 -6.12
N ILE A 378 -1.03 19.28 -7.14
CA ILE A 378 -1.82 18.03 -7.16
C ILE A 378 -1.32 17.09 -6.06
N ILE A 379 0.00 16.88 -5.98
CA ILE A 379 0.60 15.88 -5.09
C ILE A 379 0.40 16.23 -3.60
N ARG A 380 0.44 17.51 -3.22
CA ARG A 380 0.19 17.93 -1.82
C ARG A 380 -1.23 17.67 -1.31
N HIS A 381 -2.18 17.37 -2.21
CA HIS A 381 -3.53 16.94 -1.85
C HIS A 381 -3.62 15.42 -1.65
N THR A 382 -2.48 14.73 -1.62
CA THR A 382 -2.38 13.29 -1.37
C THR A 382 -1.33 13.00 -0.31
N GLN A 383 -1.34 11.78 0.21
CA GLN A 383 -0.27 11.23 1.04
C GLN A 383 0.82 10.56 0.18
N LYS A 384 1.07 11.10 -1.03
CA LYS A 384 1.94 10.53 -2.06
C LYS A 384 1.62 9.07 -2.44
N LYS A 385 0.36 8.63 -2.30
CA LYS A 385 -0.08 7.28 -2.68
C LYS A 385 -0.48 7.27 -4.17
N PRO A 386 0.06 6.36 -5.02
CA PRO A 386 -0.35 6.19 -6.41
C PRO A 386 -1.86 6.11 -6.60
N ARG A 387 -2.56 5.37 -5.73
CA ARG A 387 -4.03 5.26 -5.76
C ARG A 387 -4.70 6.62 -5.70
N GLN A 388 -4.29 7.47 -4.76
CA GLN A 388 -4.88 8.81 -4.57
C GLN A 388 -4.57 9.72 -5.75
N ILE A 389 -3.35 9.64 -6.30
CA ILE A 389 -2.95 10.39 -7.49
C ILE A 389 -3.77 9.99 -8.71
N ILE A 390 -3.96 8.68 -8.93
CA ILE A 390 -4.78 8.15 -10.02
C ILE A 390 -6.23 8.62 -9.87
N THR A 391 -6.80 8.56 -8.66
CA THR A 391 -8.16 9.06 -8.39
C THR A 391 -8.30 10.55 -8.69
N ILE A 392 -7.37 11.40 -8.22
CA ILE A 392 -7.41 12.84 -8.49
C ILE A 392 -7.29 13.13 -9.99
N LEU A 393 -6.36 12.49 -10.69
CA LEU A 393 -6.17 12.73 -12.12
C LEU A 393 -7.34 12.23 -12.97
N ASN A 394 -7.90 11.05 -12.67
CA ASN A 394 -9.14 10.59 -13.31
C ASN A 394 -10.28 11.61 -13.10
N THR A 395 -10.37 12.20 -11.90
CA THR A 395 -11.36 13.25 -11.60
C THR A 395 -11.12 14.53 -12.42
N ILE A 396 -9.86 14.99 -12.51
CA ILE A 396 -9.48 16.16 -13.33
C ILE A 396 -9.83 15.92 -14.81
N LEU A 397 -9.54 14.73 -15.33
CA LEU A 397 -9.78 14.39 -16.74
C LEU A 397 -11.27 14.20 -17.04
N SER A 398 -12.05 13.61 -16.13
CA SER A 398 -13.50 13.57 -16.26
C SER A 398 -14.14 14.94 -16.20
N LEU A 399 -13.65 15.83 -15.33
CA LEU A 399 -14.12 17.21 -15.30
C LEU A 399 -13.81 17.94 -16.61
N ALA A 400 -12.62 17.72 -17.18
CA ALA A 400 -12.26 18.26 -18.49
C ALA A 400 -13.20 17.73 -19.59
N ASN A 401 -13.43 16.42 -19.63
CA ASN A 401 -14.30 15.79 -20.61
C ASN A 401 -15.77 16.26 -20.51
N GLU A 402 -16.34 16.36 -19.30
CA GLU A 402 -17.71 16.87 -19.09
C GLU A 402 -17.90 18.35 -19.50
N ASN A 403 -16.81 19.11 -19.61
CA ASN A 403 -16.82 20.52 -20.01
C ASN A 403 -16.21 20.73 -21.42
N ASP A 404 -16.12 19.67 -22.24
CA ASP A 404 -15.59 19.72 -23.61
C ASP A 404 -14.15 20.29 -23.71
N ILE A 405 -13.35 20.14 -22.66
CA ILE A 405 -11.95 20.57 -22.61
C ILE A 405 -11.07 19.42 -23.11
N SER A 406 -10.30 19.69 -24.16
CA SER A 406 -9.37 18.71 -24.75
C SER A 406 -8.30 18.24 -23.76
N PHE A 407 -7.97 16.94 -23.79
CA PHE A 407 -6.83 16.40 -23.04
C PHE A 407 -5.48 16.96 -23.52
N THR A 408 -5.43 17.62 -24.68
CA THR A 408 -4.21 18.32 -25.10
C THR A 408 -4.03 19.70 -24.48
N CYS A 409 -5.01 20.20 -23.71
CA CYS A 409 -4.99 21.55 -23.13
C CYS A 409 -5.79 21.58 -21.81
N ILE A 410 -5.29 20.88 -20.78
CA ILE A 410 -5.94 20.88 -19.47
C ILE A 410 -5.84 22.29 -18.86
N THR A 411 -6.94 22.82 -18.33
CA THR A 411 -7.00 24.18 -17.78
C THR A 411 -6.65 24.21 -16.28
N LYS A 412 -6.36 25.41 -15.75
CA LYS A 412 -6.05 25.58 -14.31
C LYS A 412 -7.27 25.29 -13.43
N GLU A 413 -8.46 25.58 -13.95
CA GLU A 413 -9.74 25.34 -13.32
C GLU A 413 -9.98 23.83 -13.19
N CYS A 414 -9.70 23.03 -14.23
CA CYS A 414 -9.77 21.56 -14.14
C CYS A 414 -8.89 21.01 -13.02
N ILE A 415 -7.66 21.51 -12.88
CA ILE A 415 -6.72 21.06 -11.85
C ILE A 415 -7.20 21.44 -10.45
N THR A 416 -7.52 22.72 -10.25
CA THR A 416 -7.88 23.24 -8.93
C THR A 416 -9.20 22.68 -8.44
N GLU A 417 -10.23 22.62 -9.29
CA GLU A 417 -11.53 22.05 -8.95
C GLU A 417 -11.45 20.52 -8.84
N GLY A 418 -10.87 19.85 -9.84
CA GLY A 418 -10.74 18.39 -9.88
C GLY A 418 -9.96 17.81 -8.69
N SER A 419 -8.92 18.51 -8.22
CA SER A 419 -8.17 18.09 -7.02
C SER A 419 -8.99 18.14 -5.74
N ASN A 420 -10.03 18.99 -5.68
CA ASN A 420 -10.84 19.20 -4.48
C ASN A 420 -12.07 18.28 -4.41
N ILE A 421 -12.69 17.95 -5.55
CA ILE A 421 -13.98 17.22 -5.61
C ILE A 421 -13.97 15.92 -4.80
N ARG A 422 -12.88 15.15 -4.82
CA ARG A 422 -12.80 13.80 -4.21
C ARG A 422 -12.05 13.77 -2.87
N LEU A 423 -11.65 14.92 -2.30
CA LEU A 423 -10.87 14.94 -1.04
C LEU A 423 -11.60 14.25 0.12
N LYS A 424 -12.93 14.33 0.17
CA LYS A 424 -13.74 13.66 1.19
C LYS A 424 -13.56 12.15 1.14
N GLU A 425 -13.65 11.56 -0.05
CA GLU A 425 -13.50 10.11 -0.23
C GLU A 425 -12.07 9.65 0.07
N LEU A 426 -11.06 10.40 -0.38
CA LEU A 426 -9.66 10.10 -0.07
C LEU A 426 -9.38 10.19 1.43
N THR A 427 -10.03 11.13 2.12
CA THR A 427 -9.94 11.32 3.56
C THR A 427 -10.63 10.18 4.31
N ASP A 428 -11.85 9.82 3.91
CA ASP A 428 -12.60 8.72 4.52
C ASP A 428 -11.85 7.38 4.31
N GLU A 429 -11.25 7.14 3.13
CA GLU A 429 -10.37 5.98 2.90
C GLU A 429 -9.16 6.00 3.84
N ALA A 430 -8.49 7.14 3.98
CA ALA A 430 -7.32 7.28 4.85
C ALA A 430 -7.63 7.02 6.33
N PHE A 431 -8.82 7.41 6.81
CA PHE A 431 -9.24 7.19 8.20
C PHE A 431 -9.78 5.79 8.45
N SER A 432 -10.57 5.22 7.51
CA SER A 432 -11.22 3.90 7.67
C SER A 432 -10.25 2.76 7.99
N ILE A 433 -9.00 2.89 7.55
CA ILE A 433 -7.91 1.97 7.88
C ILE A 433 -7.72 1.88 9.40
N TYR A 434 -7.70 3.03 10.07
CA TYR A 434 -7.46 3.10 11.50
C TYR A 434 -8.66 2.69 12.34
N ASP A 435 -9.88 2.69 11.81
CA ASP A 435 -11.05 2.18 12.54
C ASP A 435 -10.91 0.69 12.90
N SER A 436 -10.09 -0.07 12.15
CA SER A 436 -9.78 -1.47 12.46
C SER A 436 -8.74 -1.67 13.57
N ILE A 437 -7.95 -0.62 13.86
CA ILE A 437 -6.87 -0.61 14.87
C ILE A 437 -7.33 0.10 16.15
N TYR A 438 -8.16 1.12 15.96
CA TYR A 438 -8.64 2.08 16.94
C TYR A 438 -10.16 2.24 16.77
N ASN A 439 -10.95 1.74 17.72
CA ASN A 439 -12.43 1.82 17.67
C ASN A 439 -12.94 3.27 17.60
N ASP A 440 -13.68 3.65 16.57
CA ASP A 440 -14.19 5.03 16.36
C ASP A 440 -13.10 6.09 16.05
N ALA A 441 -11.95 5.69 15.51
CA ALA A 441 -10.87 6.60 15.09
C ALA A 441 -11.37 7.75 14.18
N THR A 442 -12.17 7.42 13.17
CA THR A 442 -12.73 8.40 12.23
C THR A 442 -13.58 9.45 12.94
N SER A 443 -14.40 9.03 13.90
CA SER A 443 -15.29 9.91 14.67
C SER A 443 -14.48 10.86 15.57
N LEU A 444 -13.48 10.31 16.26
CA LEU A 444 -12.56 11.06 17.09
C LEU A 444 -11.82 12.14 16.29
N ILE A 445 -11.25 11.77 15.14
CA ILE A 445 -10.52 12.70 14.25
C ILE A 445 -11.43 13.84 13.80
N LYS A 446 -12.61 13.51 13.26
CA LYS A 446 -13.57 14.53 12.79
C LYS A 446 -13.93 15.49 13.91
N LYS A 447 -14.28 14.99 15.10
CA LYS A 447 -14.65 15.83 16.25
C LYS A 447 -13.51 16.69 16.77
N ALA A 448 -12.29 16.16 16.81
CA ALA A 448 -11.12 16.88 17.33
C ALA A 448 -10.69 18.01 16.38
N PHE A 449 -10.72 17.78 15.07
CA PHE A 449 -10.10 18.68 14.09
C PHE A 449 -11.07 19.57 13.31
N THR A 450 -12.38 19.35 13.38
CA THR A 450 -13.33 20.25 12.70
C THR A 450 -13.18 21.69 13.17
N ASP A 451 -13.09 22.60 12.19
CA ASP A 451 -12.87 24.03 12.37
C ASP A 451 -11.55 24.39 13.08
N MET A 452 -10.57 23.50 13.13
CA MET A 452 -9.23 23.85 13.61
C MET A 452 -8.47 24.70 12.59
N LYS A 453 -7.52 25.49 13.07
CA LYS A 453 -6.54 26.19 12.23
C LYS A 453 -5.64 25.18 11.52
N ASN A 454 -5.19 25.49 10.32
CA ASN A 454 -4.26 24.62 9.59
C ASN A 454 -2.86 24.59 10.22
N LEU A 455 -2.51 25.61 11.01
CA LEU A 455 -1.29 25.69 11.82
C LEU A 455 -1.68 25.72 13.29
N ILE A 456 -1.17 24.76 14.07
CA ILE A 456 -1.59 24.51 15.46
C ILE A 456 -0.39 24.20 16.35
N LYS A 457 -0.52 24.47 17.65
CA LYS A 457 0.36 23.91 18.67
C LYS A 457 -0.26 22.65 19.23
N ILE A 458 0.56 21.76 19.78
CA ILE A 458 0.03 20.51 20.35
C ILE A 458 -0.92 20.75 21.52
N LYS A 459 -0.71 21.84 22.27
CA LYS A 459 -1.64 22.29 23.31
C LYS A 459 -3.07 22.48 22.78
N ASP A 460 -3.23 23.00 21.56
CA ASP A 460 -4.55 23.19 20.94
C ASP A 460 -5.24 21.84 20.69
N VAL A 461 -4.47 20.81 20.33
CA VAL A 461 -4.96 19.43 20.14
C VAL A 461 -5.38 18.82 21.48
N HIS A 462 -4.56 18.96 22.52
CA HIS A 462 -4.88 18.49 23.87
C HIS A 462 -6.15 19.14 24.42
N GLU A 463 -6.32 20.44 24.22
CA GLU A 463 -7.55 21.17 24.59
C GLU A 463 -8.78 20.63 23.85
N ARG A 464 -8.66 20.32 22.55
CA ARG A 464 -9.75 19.70 21.77
C ARG A 464 -10.06 18.27 22.23
N LEU A 465 -9.05 17.44 22.48
CA LEU A 465 -9.21 16.09 23.00
C LEU A 465 -9.93 16.08 24.37
N SER A 466 -9.64 17.05 25.23
CA SER A 466 -10.31 17.18 26.53
C SER A 466 -11.82 17.42 26.44
N LYS A 467 -12.30 17.94 25.30
CA LYS A 467 -13.72 18.14 24.97
C LYS A 467 -14.34 16.91 24.29
N CYS A 468 -13.51 15.95 23.87
CA CYS A 468 -13.92 14.73 23.18
C CYS A 468 -14.01 13.50 24.10
N LYS A 469 -14.04 13.68 25.43
CA LYS A 469 -14.02 12.60 26.45
C LYS A 469 -14.96 11.42 26.17
N SER A 470 -16.13 11.67 25.58
CA SER A 470 -17.08 10.61 25.22
C SER A 470 -16.54 9.56 24.24
N HIS A 471 -15.54 9.91 23.43
CA HIS A 471 -14.89 9.01 22.46
C HIS A 471 -13.56 8.45 22.97
N LEU A 472 -13.07 8.90 24.13
CA LEU A 472 -11.82 8.42 24.73
C LEU A 472 -12.05 7.23 25.68
N THR A 473 -13.23 6.60 25.67
CA THR A 473 -13.49 5.42 26.52
C THR A 473 -12.67 4.21 26.10
N SER A 474 -12.23 4.17 24.83
CA SER A 474 -11.37 3.12 24.27
C SER A 474 -9.92 3.56 24.01
N PHE A 475 -9.56 4.81 24.35
CA PHE A 475 -8.26 5.39 24.05
C PHE A 475 -7.72 6.17 25.23
N ASP A 476 -6.43 6.01 25.51
CA ASP A 476 -5.75 7.07 26.21
C ASP A 476 -5.47 8.26 25.26
N ARG A 477 -4.96 9.33 25.83
CA ARG A 477 -4.66 10.55 25.09
C ARG A 477 -3.49 10.37 24.13
N ASP A 478 -2.51 9.55 24.51
CA ASP A 478 -1.26 9.38 23.77
C ASP A 478 -1.53 8.53 22.51
N ASP A 479 -2.39 7.52 22.61
CA ASP A 479 -2.96 6.76 21.50
C ASP A 479 -3.66 7.67 20.48
N ALA A 480 -4.44 8.67 20.95
CA ALA A 480 -5.14 9.60 20.08
C ALA A 480 -4.15 10.51 19.32
N ILE A 481 -3.13 11.04 19.99
CA ILE A 481 -2.06 11.83 19.35
C ILE A 481 -1.29 10.97 18.35
N ARG A 482 -0.95 9.73 18.74
CA ARG A 482 -0.27 8.76 17.88
C ARG A 482 -1.07 8.50 16.61
N LEU A 483 -2.38 8.25 16.74
CA LEU A 483 -3.30 8.10 15.61
C LEU A 483 -3.22 9.30 14.66
N PHE A 484 -3.17 10.53 15.17
CA PHE A 484 -3.12 11.74 14.33
C PHE A 484 -1.83 11.84 13.50
N PHE A 485 -0.68 11.44 14.06
CA PHE A 485 0.58 11.35 13.30
C PHE A 485 0.55 10.18 12.30
N GLU A 486 0.17 8.98 12.76
CA GLU A 486 0.14 7.78 11.92
C GLU A 486 -0.75 7.95 10.70
N CYS A 487 -1.96 8.48 10.90
CA CYS A 487 -2.87 8.70 9.78
C CYS A 487 -2.39 9.79 8.84
N GLY A 488 -1.35 10.56 9.19
CA GLY A 488 -0.77 11.64 8.40
C GLY A 488 -1.59 12.92 8.43
N LEU A 489 -2.47 13.07 9.43
CA LEU A 489 -3.33 14.24 9.61
C LEU A 489 -2.53 15.47 10.03
N ILE A 490 -1.62 15.29 10.98
CA ILE A 490 -0.70 16.33 11.44
C ILE A 490 0.75 15.98 11.08
N GLY A 491 1.53 17.01 10.81
CA GLY A 491 2.96 16.93 10.55
C GLY A 491 3.71 18.03 11.29
N ILE A 492 5.01 17.81 11.53
CA ILE A 492 5.88 18.77 12.22
C ILE A 492 6.31 19.84 11.22
N VAL A 493 6.15 21.12 11.56
CA VAL A 493 6.66 22.21 10.72
C VAL A 493 8.19 22.24 10.84
N MET A 494 8.87 21.99 9.72
CA MET A 494 10.33 21.95 9.67
C MET A 494 10.91 23.31 9.30
N LYS A 495 10.27 24.00 8.35
CA LYS A 495 10.76 25.24 7.78
C LYS A 495 9.61 26.12 7.30
N GLU A 496 9.77 27.42 7.52
CA GLU A 496 8.93 28.46 6.93
C GLU A 496 9.78 29.22 5.91
N GLU A 497 9.39 29.15 4.64
CA GLU A 497 10.06 29.86 3.54
C GLU A 497 9.19 31.01 3.07
N GLN A 498 9.76 32.22 3.05
CA GLN A 498 9.08 33.37 2.47
C GLN A 498 9.08 33.24 0.94
N TYR A 499 7.89 33.32 0.34
CA TYR A 499 7.67 33.21 -1.10
C TYR A 499 7.46 34.58 -1.76
N PHE A 500 6.66 35.44 -1.11
CA PHE A 500 6.51 36.88 -1.43
C PHE A 500 6.51 37.69 -0.13
N THR A 501 6.44 39.02 -0.23
CA THR A 501 6.49 39.96 0.92
C THR A 501 5.71 39.48 2.15
N THR A 502 4.50 38.95 1.99
CA THR A 502 3.69 38.42 3.10
C THR A 502 3.33 36.94 2.98
N LYS A 503 3.71 36.23 1.92
CA LYS A 503 3.25 34.86 1.65
C LYS A 503 4.34 33.83 1.92
N HIS A 504 3.98 32.74 2.57
CA HIS A 504 4.94 31.75 3.06
C HIS A 504 4.58 30.32 2.64
N ILE A 505 5.59 29.51 2.37
CA ILE A 505 5.48 28.06 2.20
C ILE A 505 5.90 27.42 3.51
N ILE A 506 5.00 26.66 4.13
CA ILE A 506 5.22 25.94 5.37
C ILE A 506 5.57 24.49 5.03
N GLN A 507 6.86 24.21 5.01
CA GLN A 507 7.36 22.86 4.77
C GLN A 507 7.17 22.02 6.02
N SER A 508 6.38 20.96 5.88
CA SER A 508 5.97 20.12 7.01
C SER A 508 6.32 18.66 6.74
N LEU A 509 6.83 17.97 7.76
CA LEU A 509 7.18 16.56 7.72
C LEU A 509 6.04 15.74 8.32
N PHE A 510 5.43 14.89 7.51
CA PHE A 510 4.38 13.96 7.91
C PHE A 510 4.94 12.55 8.08
N GLU A 511 4.35 11.75 8.96
CA GLU A 511 4.90 10.43 9.31
C GLU A 511 5.00 9.48 8.12
N TYR A 512 4.08 9.55 7.15
CA TYR A 512 4.16 8.71 5.95
C TYR A 512 5.38 8.97 5.05
N GLN A 513 6.16 10.01 5.36
CA GLN A 513 7.35 10.41 4.62
C GLN A 513 8.64 9.93 5.27
N VAL A 514 8.58 9.40 6.49
CA VAL A 514 9.73 8.93 7.26
C VAL A 514 9.59 7.45 7.57
N LYS A 515 10.73 6.79 7.77
CA LYS A 515 10.78 5.40 8.23
C LYS A 515 10.45 5.29 9.72
N ASP A 516 10.77 6.34 10.47
CA ASP A 516 10.64 6.38 11.92
C ASP A 516 9.27 6.91 12.36
N ILE A 517 8.98 6.70 13.63
CA ILE A 517 7.79 7.20 14.31
C ILE A 517 8.02 8.68 14.68
N LEU A 518 7.11 9.56 14.26
CA LEU A 518 7.14 10.94 14.75
C LEU A 518 6.66 10.99 16.20
N VAL A 519 7.41 11.71 17.03
CA VAL A 519 7.13 11.88 18.45
C VAL A 519 6.65 13.32 18.70
N GLU A 520 5.69 13.45 19.61
CA GLU A 520 5.20 14.74 20.07
C GLU A 520 6.33 15.60 20.67
N GLN A 521 6.34 16.88 20.31
CA GLN A 521 7.22 17.91 20.84
C GLN A 521 6.41 19.16 21.24
N PHE A 522 6.43 19.51 22.53
CA PHE A 522 5.54 20.55 23.08
C PHE A 522 5.72 21.95 22.48
N ASP A 523 6.95 22.33 22.13
CA ASP A 523 7.27 23.68 21.65
C ASP A 523 7.21 23.83 20.11
N HIS A 524 6.85 22.76 19.40
CA HIS A 524 6.82 22.78 17.93
C HIS A 524 5.47 23.26 17.39
N LEU A 525 5.54 23.85 16.19
CA LEU A 525 4.37 24.14 15.38
C LEU A 525 4.05 22.91 14.52
N TYR A 526 2.77 22.60 14.41
CA TYR A 526 2.25 21.50 13.59
C TYR A 526 1.39 22.04 12.46
N ALA A 527 1.39 21.34 11.34
CA ALA A 527 0.52 21.63 10.21
C ALA A 527 -0.47 20.48 10.00
N ILE A 528 -1.73 20.83 9.73
CA ILE A 528 -2.72 19.88 9.23
C ILE A 528 -2.45 19.66 7.74
N HIS A 529 -2.49 18.41 7.28
CA HIS A 529 -2.22 18.09 5.89
C HIS A 529 -3.32 18.63 4.95
N PRO A 530 -2.97 19.24 3.78
CA PRO A 530 -3.94 19.90 2.89
C PRO A 530 -5.09 19.02 2.40
N MET A 531 -4.86 17.71 2.23
CA MET A 531 -5.89 16.73 1.87
C MET A 531 -7.13 16.77 2.80
N PHE A 532 -6.95 17.17 4.07
CA PHE A 532 -8.02 17.17 5.08
C PHE A 532 -8.73 18.52 5.22
N TYR A 533 -8.32 19.55 4.48
CA TYR A 533 -8.83 20.90 4.69
C TYR A 533 -10.33 21.03 4.44
N GLN A 534 -10.79 20.63 3.27
CA GLN A 534 -12.21 20.70 2.92
C GLN A 534 -13.05 19.70 3.74
N PRO A 535 -12.66 18.41 3.88
CA PRO A 535 -13.46 17.43 4.62
C PRO A 535 -13.63 17.73 6.11
N LEU A 536 -12.65 18.39 6.73
CA LEU A 536 -12.70 18.78 8.15
C LEU A 536 -13.06 20.26 8.36
N ASN A 537 -13.36 21.01 7.29
CA ASN A 537 -13.59 22.46 7.36
C ASN A 537 -12.47 23.22 8.10
N ILE A 538 -11.22 22.94 7.76
CA ILE A 538 -10.06 23.58 8.39
C ILE A 538 -10.03 25.08 8.06
N GLN A 539 -9.66 25.88 9.06
CA GLN A 539 -9.37 27.30 8.96
C GLN A 539 -7.97 27.49 8.38
N VAL A 540 -7.88 27.91 7.12
CA VAL A 540 -6.61 28.07 6.41
C VAL A 540 -6.12 29.51 6.54
N ASP A 541 -4.88 29.69 6.98
CA ASP A 541 -4.20 30.98 6.94
C ASP A 541 -3.93 31.41 5.50
N MET A 542 -4.48 32.56 5.10
CA MET A 542 -4.44 33.08 3.73
C MET A 542 -3.06 33.56 3.31
N GLU A 543 -2.14 33.69 4.26
CA GLU A 543 -0.77 34.07 4.00
C GLU A 543 0.22 32.89 4.03
N SER A 544 -0.27 31.66 4.16
CA SER A 544 0.56 30.47 4.18
C SER A 544 0.07 29.35 3.26
N LEU A 545 0.99 28.45 2.93
CA LEU A 545 0.77 27.28 2.12
C LEU A 545 1.50 26.09 2.74
N VAL A 546 0.76 25.17 3.35
CA VAL A 546 1.34 23.93 3.88
C VAL A 546 1.74 23.02 2.72
N TYR A 547 3.01 22.66 2.67
CA TYR A 547 3.59 21.77 1.67
C TYR A 547 4.28 20.59 2.37
N PRO A 548 3.81 19.34 2.13
CA PRO A 548 4.49 18.14 2.60
C PRO A 548 5.91 18.08 2.02
N MET A 549 6.91 18.19 2.89
CA MET A 549 8.32 18.33 2.51
C MET A 549 8.80 17.08 1.76
N PRO A 550 9.51 17.17 0.63
CA PRO A 550 10.17 16.01 0.04
C PRO A 550 11.24 15.46 1.01
N VAL A 551 11.52 14.15 0.98
CA VAL A 551 12.51 13.57 1.92
C VAL A 551 13.89 14.17 1.63
N ALA A 552 14.79 14.30 2.61
CA ALA A 552 16.11 14.93 2.43
C ALA A 552 16.89 14.42 1.20
N GLU A 553 16.79 13.11 0.92
CA GLU A 553 17.38 12.45 -0.26
C GLU A 553 16.83 12.96 -1.61
N GLU A 554 15.61 13.52 -1.64
CA GLU A 554 15.01 14.16 -2.83
C GLU A 554 15.58 15.56 -3.09
N PHE A 555 16.11 16.26 -2.07
CA PHE A 555 16.57 17.65 -2.22
C PHE A 555 17.87 17.78 -3.03
N GLU A 556 18.79 16.83 -2.88
CA GLU A 556 20.08 16.86 -3.59
C GLU A 556 19.94 16.52 -5.07
N GLU A 557 19.01 15.64 -5.44
CA GLU A 557 18.83 15.18 -6.82
C GLU A 557 17.85 16.03 -7.65
N ASP A 558 16.79 16.56 -7.03
CA ASP A 558 15.64 17.05 -7.83
C ASP A 558 15.61 18.58 -8.01
N GLY A 559 16.52 19.33 -7.39
CA GLY A 559 16.62 20.80 -7.57
C GLY A 559 15.30 21.54 -7.32
N LEU A 560 14.36 20.90 -6.59
CA LEU A 560 12.98 21.35 -6.47
C LEU A 560 12.90 22.77 -5.91
N LEU A 561 13.82 23.14 -5.01
CA LEU A 561 13.99 24.51 -4.50
C LEU A 561 14.74 25.46 -5.45
N CYS A 562 15.63 24.97 -6.32
CA CYS A 562 16.30 25.79 -7.31
C CYS A 562 15.32 26.31 -8.37
N LEU A 563 14.30 25.51 -8.73
CA LEU A 563 13.19 25.95 -9.59
C LEU A 563 12.39 27.13 -9.01
N TYR A 564 12.41 27.35 -7.68
CA TYR A 564 11.73 28.49 -7.05
C TYR A 564 12.61 29.75 -6.95
N LYS A 565 13.94 29.62 -7.07
CA LYS A 565 14.85 30.78 -6.97
C LYS A 565 15.00 31.52 -8.30
N ASP A 566 14.99 30.81 -9.42
CA ASP A 566 15.27 31.41 -10.74
C ASP A 566 14.14 32.30 -11.28
N THR A 567 12.91 32.21 -10.75
CA THR A 567 11.80 33.07 -11.16
C THR A 567 11.79 34.44 -10.48
N ASN A 568 12.56 34.63 -9.40
CA ASN A 568 12.63 35.89 -8.64
C ASN A 568 13.90 36.71 -8.91
N SER A 569 14.85 36.20 -9.72
CA SER A 569 16.08 36.92 -10.06
C SER A 569 16.00 37.80 -11.33
N ASN A 570 14.84 37.84 -12.00
CA ASN A 570 14.61 38.64 -13.21
C ASN A 570 13.46 39.67 -13.06
N GLY A 571 13.13 40.08 -11.83
CA GLY A 571 12.11 41.08 -11.52
C GLY A 571 12.69 42.36 -10.94
#